data_AF-A0A1U9KCX4-F1
#
_entry.id   AF-A0A1U9KCX4-F1
#
_cell.length_a   1.000
_cell.length_b   1.000
_cell.length_c   1.000
_cell.angle_alpha   90.00
_cell.angle_beta   90.00
_cell.angle_gamma   90.00
#
_symmetry.space_group_name_H-M   'P 1'
#
loop_
_entity.id
_entity.type
_entity.pdbx_description
1 polymer ?
#
loop_
_entity_poly.entity_id
_entity_poly.type
_entity_poly.pdbx_seq_one_letter_code
_entity_poly.pdbx_strand_id
1 'polypeptide(L)'
;MQSETSPSLSRRRLTAGTASLCCLTLLPSHARGKTPSLAVGDFLMPVEEKNGACLTESQIRNSNTAIMCWPVSAQTHQPRMETPYNRLWVMRTHAGFRGYSVICQHAGCLVSDWDSATHRLTCPCHGSVYDVEHDGAVVGGPAPLPLPFATIAVTDGYLRLASDFSAKVGGHASRAD
;
A
#
# COMPACT_ATOMS: atom_id res chain seq x y z
N MET A 1 5.91 76.12 -46.72
CA MET A 1 6.14 75.76 -48.14
C MET A 1 7.20 74.68 -48.17
N GLN A 2 6.96 73.56 -48.86
CA GLN A 2 7.96 72.60 -49.35
C GLN A 2 8.84 71.88 -48.28
N SER A 3 9.26 70.63 -48.45
CA SER A 3 8.89 69.59 -49.44
C SER A 3 9.25 68.21 -48.89
N GLU A 4 8.72 67.17 -49.52
CA GLU A 4 8.79 65.76 -49.12
C GLU A 4 10.20 65.15 -49.24
N THR A 5 10.43 64.01 -48.57
CA THR A 5 10.98 62.79 -49.21
C THR A 5 10.91 61.55 -48.30
N SER A 6 10.08 60.57 -48.69
CA SER A 6 10.33 59.13 -48.48
C SER A 6 11.26 58.62 -49.60
N PRO A 7 11.92 57.43 -49.55
CA PRO A 7 11.57 56.17 -48.87
C PRO A 7 12.68 55.74 -47.86
N SER A 8 12.90 54.49 -47.40
CA SER A 8 12.45 53.14 -47.81
C SER A 8 12.40 52.14 -46.63
N LEU A 9 11.85 50.95 -46.88
CA LEU A 9 11.62 49.89 -45.89
C LEU A 9 12.78 48.88 -45.80
N SER A 10 13.11 48.46 -44.57
CA SER A 10 13.61 47.11 -44.33
C SER A 10 13.09 46.56 -42.99
N ARG A 11 12.09 45.68 -43.07
CA ARG A 11 11.52 45.01 -41.89
C ARG A 11 12.50 43.93 -41.41
N ARG A 12 13.31 44.22 -40.39
CA ARG A 12 14.02 43.16 -39.66
C ARG A 12 13.01 42.33 -38.88
N ARG A 13 12.94 41.04 -39.20
CA ARG A 13 12.02 40.08 -38.59
C ARG A 13 12.43 39.85 -37.13
N LEU A 14 11.49 40.03 -36.21
CA LEU A 14 11.59 39.47 -34.86
C LEU A 14 11.44 37.95 -34.98
N THR A 15 12.52 37.21 -34.76
CA THR A 15 12.46 35.76 -34.56
C THR A 15 11.89 35.51 -33.17
N ALA A 16 10.62 35.10 -33.10
CA ALA A 16 10.00 34.69 -31.85
C ALA A 16 10.77 33.48 -31.28
N GLY A 17 11.32 33.65 -30.08
CA GLY A 17 11.88 32.54 -29.33
C GLY A 17 10.75 31.57 -28.97
N THR A 18 10.86 30.32 -29.39
CA THR A 18 9.94 29.26 -28.97
C THR A 18 10.18 28.98 -27.49
N ALA A 19 9.41 29.66 -26.63
CA ALA A 19 9.26 29.26 -25.24
C ALA A 19 8.68 27.84 -25.25
N SER A 20 9.53 26.85 -24.96
CA SER A 20 9.11 25.47 -24.81
C SER A 20 8.15 25.44 -23.61
N LEU A 21 6.85 25.32 -23.89
CA LEU A 21 5.88 24.98 -22.85
C LEU A 21 6.29 23.61 -22.33
N CYS A 22 6.99 23.59 -21.20
CA CYS A 22 7.15 22.40 -20.39
C CYS A 22 5.75 22.04 -19.94
N CYS A 23 5.11 21.15 -20.70
CA CYS A 23 3.80 20.63 -20.37
C CYS A 23 3.98 19.76 -19.12
N LEU A 24 3.84 20.38 -17.95
CA LEU A 24 3.58 19.68 -16.71
C LEU A 24 2.25 18.97 -16.92
N THR A 25 2.34 17.74 -17.44
CA THR A 25 1.25 16.79 -17.44
C THR A 25 0.92 16.54 -15.97
N LEU A 26 -0.10 17.23 -15.48
CA LEU A 26 -0.74 16.96 -14.21
C LEU A 26 -1.28 15.52 -14.27
N LEU A 27 -0.42 14.57 -13.89
CA LEU A 27 -0.79 13.17 -13.77
C LEU A 27 -2.02 13.09 -12.87
N PRO A 28 -3.14 12.50 -13.35
CA PRO A 28 -4.38 12.54 -12.61
C PRO A 28 -4.20 11.86 -11.24
N SER A 29 -4.59 12.57 -10.17
CA SER A 29 -4.36 12.18 -8.76
C SER A 29 -4.97 10.83 -8.34
N HIS A 30 -5.71 10.16 -9.22
CA HIS A 30 -6.39 8.88 -9.02
C HIS A 30 -5.46 7.68 -8.72
N ALA A 31 -4.15 7.79 -8.98
CA ALA A 31 -3.19 6.72 -8.70
C ALA A 31 -2.79 6.59 -7.21
N ARG A 32 -3.02 7.61 -6.38
CA ARG A 32 -2.48 7.65 -4.99
C ARG A 32 -3.12 6.68 -4.00
N GLY A 33 -4.23 6.04 -4.36
CA GLY A 33 -5.02 5.22 -3.42
C GLY A 33 -4.72 3.72 -3.38
N LYS A 34 -4.02 3.14 -4.38
CA LYS A 34 -3.86 1.68 -4.55
C LYS A 34 -2.40 1.18 -4.51
N THR A 35 -1.48 2.01 -4.03
CA THR A 35 -0.07 1.65 -3.85
C THR A 35 0.25 1.76 -2.36
N PRO A 36 0.75 0.69 -1.71
CA PRO A 36 1.20 0.78 -0.33
C PRO A 36 2.41 1.74 -0.18
N SER A 37 2.52 2.41 0.96
CA SER A 37 3.52 3.44 1.29
C SER A 37 4.28 3.18 2.60
N LEU A 38 4.14 1.96 3.15
CA LEU A 38 4.92 1.46 4.29
C LEU A 38 6.41 1.35 3.97
N ALA A 39 7.25 1.40 5.01
CA ALA A 39 8.69 1.26 4.93
C ALA A 39 9.25 0.30 5.99
N VAL A 40 10.37 -0.35 5.66
CA VAL A 40 11.14 -1.15 6.62
C VAL A 40 11.53 -0.29 7.84
N GLY A 41 11.34 -0.85 9.02
CA GLY A 41 11.56 -0.20 10.32
C GLY A 41 10.30 0.44 10.92
N ASP A 42 9.25 0.70 10.14
CA ASP A 42 7.99 1.23 10.67
C ASP A 42 7.42 0.32 11.77
N PHE A 43 6.87 0.92 12.82
CA PHE A 43 6.16 0.20 13.87
C PHE A 43 4.75 -0.21 13.39
N LEU A 44 4.11 -1.12 14.12
CA LEU A 44 2.74 -1.55 13.88
C LEU A 44 1.84 -1.01 15.00
N MET A 45 0.70 -0.41 14.68
CA MET A 45 -0.27 0.13 15.64
C MET A 45 -1.62 -0.57 15.42
N PRO A 46 -2.23 -1.20 16.44
CA PRO A 46 -3.53 -1.86 16.29
C PRO A 46 -4.62 -0.87 15.82
N VAL A 47 -5.50 -1.30 14.91
CA VAL A 47 -6.57 -0.45 14.36
C VAL A 47 -7.59 -0.02 15.42
N GLU A 48 -7.76 -0.83 16.47
CA GLU A 48 -8.67 -0.56 17.59
C GLU A 48 -8.02 0.27 18.72
N GLU A 49 -6.72 0.53 18.65
CA GLU A 49 -5.99 1.28 19.68
C GLU A 49 -6.34 2.78 19.61
N LYS A 50 -6.76 3.34 20.74
CA LYS A 50 -7.23 4.73 20.86
C LYS A 50 -6.11 5.70 21.22
N ASN A 51 -5.05 5.21 21.84
CA ASN A 51 -3.95 6.01 22.39
C ASN A 51 -2.73 6.08 21.45
N GLY A 52 -2.81 5.47 20.26
CA GLY A 52 -1.70 5.39 19.31
C GLY A 52 -0.54 4.47 19.72
N ALA A 53 -0.75 3.59 20.71
CA ALA A 53 0.27 2.68 21.20
C ALA A 53 0.69 1.66 20.12
N CYS A 54 2.00 1.45 19.97
CA CYS A 54 2.54 0.46 19.06
C CYS A 54 2.42 -0.95 19.66
N LEU A 55 2.12 -1.91 18.79
CA LEU A 55 1.97 -3.34 19.06
C LEU A 55 3.28 -3.94 19.58
N THR A 56 3.17 -4.65 20.70
CA THR A 56 4.27 -5.38 21.33
C THR A 56 4.19 -6.88 21.03
N GLU A 57 5.32 -7.58 21.15
CA GLU A 57 5.35 -9.05 21.05
C GLU A 57 4.38 -9.71 22.05
N SER A 58 4.23 -9.13 23.25
CA SER A 58 3.38 -9.66 24.33
C SER A 58 1.87 -9.74 24.00
N GLN A 59 1.43 -9.00 22.97
CA GLN A 59 0.05 -8.99 22.52
C GLN A 59 -0.26 -10.15 21.55
N ILE A 60 0.74 -10.73 20.89
CA ILE A 60 0.58 -11.91 20.00
C ILE A 60 1.32 -13.10 20.62
N ARG A 61 0.70 -13.66 21.67
CA ARG A 61 1.28 -14.74 22.50
C ARG A 61 1.31 -16.11 21.81
N ASN A 62 0.44 -16.33 20.82
CA ASN A 62 0.31 -17.59 20.08
C ASN A 62 -0.18 -17.32 18.64
N SER A 63 -0.15 -18.34 17.79
CA SER A 63 -0.57 -18.28 16.37
C SER A 63 -2.08 -18.08 16.17
N ASN A 64 -2.89 -18.26 17.22
CA ASN A 64 -4.35 -18.04 17.16
C ASN A 64 -4.70 -16.55 17.20
N THR A 65 -3.74 -15.68 17.59
CA THR A 65 -3.96 -14.24 17.72
C THR A 65 -3.54 -13.52 16.42
N ALA A 66 -4.52 -12.91 15.75
CA ALA A 66 -4.30 -11.99 14.64
C ALA A 66 -4.82 -10.59 15.03
N ILE A 67 -4.03 -9.55 14.78
CA ILE A 67 -4.38 -8.16 15.08
C ILE A 67 -4.25 -7.34 13.80
N MET A 68 -5.30 -6.62 13.43
CA MET A 68 -5.25 -5.71 12.28
C MET A 68 -4.51 -4.42 12.69
N CYS A 69 -3.52 -4.00 11.92
CA CYS A 69 -2.64 -2.87 12.22
C CYS A 69 -2.48 -1.88 11.08
N TRP A 70 -2.21 -0.64 11.45
CA TRP A 70 -1.61 0.39 10.60
C TRP A 70 -0.09 0.45 10.80
N PRO A 71 0.72 0.79 9.79
CA PRO A 71 2.12 1.13 9.97
C PRO A 71 2.24 2.52 10.61
N VAL A 72 3.27 2.75 11.42
CA VAL A 72 3.63 4.06 11.97
C VAL A 72 5.07 4.36 11.58
N SER A 73 5.29 5.50 10.91
CA SER A 73 6.61 5.88 10.41
C SER A 73 7.65 5.90 11.53
N ALA A 74 8.73 5.15 11.37
CA ALA A 74 9.85 5.17 12.31
C ALA A 74 10.60 6.52 12.34
N GLN A 75 10.38 7.39 11.35
CA GLN A 75 11.06 8.68 11.22
C GLN A 75 10.19 9.85 11.68
N THR A 76 8.88 9.82 11.43
CA THR A 76 7.96 10.94 11.73
C THR A 76 6.97 10.64 12.87
N HIS A 77 6.94 9.39 13.32
CA HIS A 77 5.95 8.84 14.27
C HIS A 77 4.48 9.04 13.85
N GLN A 78 4.23 9.29 12.56
CA GLN A 78 2.88 9.43 12.02
C GLN A 78 2.34 8.08 11.52
N PRO A 79 1.10 7.70 11.86
CA PRO A 79 0.41 6.54 11.27
C PRO A 79 0.15 6.70 9.78
N ARG A 80 0.46 5.68 8.98
CA ARG A 80 0.25 5.62 7.53
C ARG A 80 -1.16 5.14 7.16
N MET A 81 -2.15 5.95 7.51
CA MET A 81 -3.58 5.62 7.34
C MET A 81 -4.21 6.16 6.05
N GLU A 82 -3.41 6.71 5.12
CA GLU A 82 -3.86 7.37 3.90
C GLU A 82 -4.51 6.41 2.87
N THR A 83 -4.25 5.11 2.97
CA THR A 83 -4.91 4.07 2.17
C THR A 83 -5.03 2.75 2.95
N PRO A 84 -6.14 1.99 2.82
CA PRO A 84 -6.22 0.63 3.35
C PRO A 84 -5.16 -0.33 2.77
N TYR A 85 -4.49 0.03 1.67
CA TYR A 85 -3.38 -0.76 1.10
C TYR A 85 -2.16 -0.82 2.02
N ASN A 86 -2.07 0.06 3.03
CA ASN A 86 -1.05 0.04 4.08
C ASN A 86 -1.40 -0.91 5.24
N ARG A 87 -2.66 -1.35 5.33
CA ARG A 87 -3.15 -2.06 6.51
C ARG A 87 -2.80 -3.54 6.44
N LEU A 88 -2.46 -4.10 7.60
CA LEU A 88 -1.87 -5.43 7.75
C LEU A 88 -2.67 -6.26 8.76
N TRP A 89 -2.82 -7.56 8.51
CA TRP A 89 -3.11 -8.57 9.53
C TRP A 89 -1.79 -9.07 10.11
N VAL A 90 -1.51 -8.74 11.37
CA VAL A 90 -0.28 -9.08 12.07
C VAL A 90 -0.51 -10.29 12.97
N MET A 91 0.31 -11.33 12.81
CA MET A 91 0.18 -12.61 13.52
C MET A 91 1.52 -13.33 13.62
N ARG A 92 1.59 -14.36 14.46
CA ARG A 92 2.73 -15.30 14.54
C ARG A 92 2.39 -16.56 13.75
N THR A 93 3.24 -16.94 12.81
CA THR A 93 3.17 -18.20 12.04
C THR A 93 4.36 -19.10 12.42
N HIS A 94 4.41 -20.32 11.91
CA HIS A 94 5.58 -21.20 12.05
C HIS A 94 6.87 -20.57 11.46
N ALA A 95 6.75 -19.68 10.48
CA ALA A 95 7.85 -18.93 9.86
C ALA A 95 8.24 -17.63 10.63
N GLY A 96 7.66 -17.41 11.81
CA GLY A 96 7.86 -16.21 12.62
C GLY A 96 6.73 -15.19 12.48
N PHE A 97 6.97 -13.93 12.81
CA PHE A 97 5.93 -12.91 12.69
C PHE A 97 5.73 -12.46 11.23
N ARG A 98 4.46 -12.37 10.83
CA ARG A 98 4.01 -11.99 9.49
C ARG A 98 2.97 -10.88 9.56
N GLY A 99 3.04 -9.96 8.60
CA GLY A 99 2.03 -8.93 8.35
C GLY A 99 1.41 -9.16 6.97
N TYR A 100 0.25 -9.80 6.89
CA TYR A 100 -0.46 -10.04 5.63
C TYR A 100 -1.21 -8.80 5.18
N SER A 101 -1.18 -8.48 3.88
CA SER A 101 -1.99 -7.41 3.31
C SER A 101 -3.47 -7.67 3.56
N VAL A 102 -4.25 -6.65 3.95
CA VAL A 102 -5.72 -6.78 3.98
C VAL A 102 -6.34 -6.73 2.59
N ILE A 103 -5.59 -6.54 1.50
CA ILE A 103 -6.15 -6.39 0.14
C ILE A 103 -6.17 -7.74 -0.57
N CYS A 104 -7.39 -8.24 -0.84
CA CYS A 104 -7.65 -9.48 -1.54
C CYS A 104 -7.11 -9.45 -2.97
N GLN A 105 -6.38 -10.50 -3.36
CA GLN A 105 -5.77 -10.63 -4.68
C GLN A 105 -6.76 -10.91 -5.82
N HIS A 106 -8.02 -11.17 -5.51
CA HIS A 106 -9.11 -11.25 -6.49
C HIS A 106 -9.54 -9.85 -6.96
N ALA A 107 -10.60 -9.27 -6.40
CA ALA A 107 -11.16 -7.97 -6.79
C ALA A 107 -10.60 -6.76 -6.00
N GLY A 108 -9.64 -6.96 -5.08
CA GLY A 108 -9.12 -5.87 -4.23
C GLY A 108 -10.00 -5.50 -3.04
N CYS A 109 -10.96 -6.36 -2.66
CA CYS A 109 -11.74 -6.24 -1.43
C CYS A 109 -10.86 -6.31 -0.17
N LEU A 110 -11.40 -5.88 0.98
CA LEU A 110 -10.77 -6.13 2.27
C LEU A 110 -10.96 -7.59 2.70
N VAL A 111 -9.86 -8.25 3.08
CA VAL A 111 -9.83 -9.56 3.74
C VAL A 111 -10.01 -9.30 5.24
N SER A 112 -11.18 -9.62 5.78
CA SER A 112 -11.61 -9.20 7.12
C SER A 112 -11.78 -10.34 8.12
N ASP A 113 -11.84 -11.58 7.67
CA ASP A 113 -12.37 -12.66 8.49
C ASP A 113 -11.23 -13.62 8.86
N TRP A 114 -10.91 -13.72 10.16
CA TRP A 114 -9.86 -14.58 10.69
C TRP A 114 -10.47 -15.82 11.36
N ASP A 115 -10.14 -17.01 10.86
CA ASP A 115 -10.39 -18.28 11.52
C ASP A 115 -9.13 -18.76 12.25
N SER A 116 -9.14 -18.58 13.57
CA SER A 116 -8.06 -19.00 14.48
C SER A 116 -7.93 -20.52 14.68
N ALA A 117 -8.92 -21.32 14.27
CA ALA A 117 -8.89 -22.78 14.38
C ALA A 117 -8.25 -23.45 13.15
N THR A 118 -8.37 -22.82 11.97
CA THR A 118 -7.75 -23.33 10.73
C THR A 118 -6.58 -22.48 10.24
N HIS A 119 -6.25 -21.39 10.94
CA HIS A 119 -5.25 -20.38 10.57
C HIS A 119 -5.50 -19.80 9.17
N ARG A 120 -6.72 -19.34 8.90
CA ARG A 120 -7.14 -18.85 7.58
C ARG A 120 -7.71 -17.45 7.62
N LEU A 121 -7.34 -16.67 6.62
CA LEU A 121 -7.94 -15.37 6.32
C LEU A 121 -8.92 -15.51 5.16
N THR A 122 -10.15 -15.04 5.32
CA THR A 122 -11.20 -15.11 4.31
C THR A 122 -11.62 -13.72 3.83
N CYS A 123 -11.81 -13.59 2.51
CA CYS A 123 -12.37 -12.42 1.85
C CYS A 123 -13.89 -12.59 1.69
N PRO A 124 -14.73 -11.79 2.39
CA PRO A 124 -16.18 -11.97 2.38
C PRO A 124 -16.85 -11.69 1.03
N CYS A 125 -16.22 -10.93 0.13
CA CYS A 125 -16.81 -10.59 -1.18
C CYS A 125 -17.18 -11.82 -2.03
N HIS A 126 -16.24 -12.75 -2.20
CA HIS A 126 -16.39 -13.91 -3.10
C HIS A 126 -15.79 -15.20 -2.51
N GLY A 127 -15.51 -15.24 -1.19
CA GLY A 127 -15.02 -16.42 -0.50
C GLY A 127 -13.59 -16.85 -0.85
N SER A 128 -12.71 -15.92 -1.25
CA SER A 128 -11.27 -16.24 -1.36
C SER A 128 -10.70 -16.55 0.02
N VAL A 129 -10.06 -17.70 0.18
CA VAL A 129 -9.49 -18.18 1.45
C VAL A 129 -7.98 -18.33 1.31
N TYR A 130 -7.23 -17.77 2.26
CA TYR A 130 -5.78 -17.74 2.30
C TYR A 130 -5.26 -18.43 3.56
N ASP A 131 -4.31 -19.35 3.40
CA ASP A 131 -3.64 -20.06 4.49
C ASP A 131 -2.40 -19.28 4.94
N VAL A 132 -2.41 -18.77 6.18
CA VAL A 132 -1.33 -17.94 6.71
C VAL A 132 -0.14 -18.75 7.21
N GLU A 133 -0.34 -20.05 7.46
CA GLU A 133 0.74 -20.99 7.78
C GLU A 133 1.43 -21.51 6.52
N HIS A 134 0.97 -21.13 5.33
CA HIS A 134 1.63 -21.43 4.05
C HIS A 134 1.85 -20.15 3.23
N ASP A 135 2.43 -19.11 3.88
CA ASP A 135 2.86 -17.85 3.26
C ASP A 135 1.74 -17.13 2.45
N GLY A 136 0.49 -17.30 2.86
CA GLY A 136 -0.69 -16.69 2.24
C GLY A 136 -1.27 -17.46 1.06
N ALA A 137 -0.92 -18.75 0.88
CA ALA A 137 -1.38 -19.58 -0.22
C ALA A 137 -2.91 -19.61 -0.36
N VAL A 138 -3.41 -19.56 -1.60
CA VAL A 138 -4.84 -19.65 -1.87
C VAL A 138 -5.31 -21.08 -1.69
N VAL A 139 -6.27 -21.29 -0.79
CA VAL A 139 -6.87 -22.60 -0.49
C VAL A 139 -8.38 -22.65 -0.75
N GLY A 140 -8.95 -21.57 -1.27
CA GLY A 140 -10.36 -21.51 -1.70
C GLY A 140 -10.72 -20.20 -2.42
N GLY A 141 -11.84 -20.23 -3.14
CA GLY A 141 -12.40 -19.08 -3.86
C GLY A 141 -11.58 -18.60 -5.07
N PRO A 142 -11.93 -17.43 -5.66
CA PRO A 142 -11.46 -17.03 -7.00
C PRO A 142 -10.13 -16.24 -7.03
N ALA A 143 -9.36 -16.19 -5.94
CA ALA A 143 -8.11 -15.43 -5.94
C ALA A 143 -7.03 -16.14 -6.77
N PRO A 144 -6.40 -15.48 -7.77
CA PRO A 144 -5.41 -16.12 -8.63
C PRO A 144 -4.00 -16.19 -8.02
N LEU A 145 -3.74 -15.47 -6.92
CA LEU A 145 -2.42 -15.28 -6.32
C LEU A 145 -2.47 -15.31 -4.78
N PRO A 146 -1.40 -15.78 -4.10
CA PRO A 146 -1.26 -15.74 -2.64
C PRO A 146 -1.37 -14.32 -2.06
N LEU A 147 -1.87 -14.20 -0.83
CA LEU A 147 -1.98 -12.93 -0.12
C LEU A 147 -0.58 -12.41 0.26
N PRO A 148 -0.15 -11.22 -0.23
CA PRO A 148 1.19 -10.72 0.05
C PRO A 148 1.41 -10.47 1.55
N PHE A 149 2.62 -10.73 2.02
CA PHE A 149 3.01 -10.53 3.42
C PHE A 149 4.32 -9.76 3.54
N ALA A 150 4.48 -9.02 4.63
CA ALA A 150 5.75 -8.51 5.08
C ALA A 150 6.29 -9.37 6.23
N THR A 151 7.61 -9.52 6.31
CA THR A 151 8.27 -10.07 7.51
C THR A 151 8.24 -9.03 8.61
N ILE A 152 7.97 -9.46 9.84
CA ILE A 152 7.93 -8.60 11.02
C ILE A 152 9.05 -9.01 11.97
N ALA A 153 9.78 -8.04 12.53
CA ALA A 153 10.80 -8.26 13.56
C ALA A 153 10.35 -7.69 14.91
N VAL A 154 10.91 -8.24 15.98
CA VAL A 154 10.83 -7.65 17.33
C VAL A 154 12.02 -6.71 17.50
N THR A 155 11.80 -5.49 18.01
CA THR A 155 12.84 -4.54 18.37
C THR A 155 12.38 -3.78 19.61
N ASP A 156 13.16 -3.86 20.69
CA ASP A 156 12.84 -3.26 22.00
C ASP A 156 11.45 -3.68 22.55
N GLY A 157 11.02 -4.91 22.24
CA GLY A 157 9.72 -5.47 22.60
C GLY A 157 8.56 -5.09 21.67
N TYR A 158 8.77 -4.16 20.74
CA TYR A 158 7.77 -3.72 19.75
C TYR A 158 7.90 -4.50 18.43
N LEU A 159 6.79 -4.65 17.72
CA LEU A 159 6.77 -5.23 16.37
C LEU A 159 6.97 -4.15 15.30
N ARG A 160 7.90 -4.42 14.38
CA ARG A 160 8.26 -3.54 13.26
C ARG A 160 8.29 -4.29 11.93
N LEU A 161 8.04 -3.59 10.82
CA LEU A 161 8.29 -4.10 9.47
C LEU A 161 9.78 -4.39 9.27
N ALA A 162 10.11 -5.60 8.83
CA ALA A 162 11.47 -6.04 8.51
C ALA A 162 11.70 -6.24 6.99
N SER A 163 10.63 -6.26 6.19
CA SER A 163 10.67 -6.28 4.72
C SER A 163 9.53 -5.48 4.11
N ASP A 164 9.62 -5.21 2.82
CA ASP A 164 8.45 -4.88 2.00
C ASP A 164 7.51 -6.10 1.87
N PHE A 165 6.37 -5.92 1.18
CA PHE A 165 5.49 -7.02 0.81
C PHE A 165 6.18 -8.00 -0.16
N SER A 166 5.97 -9.31 0.07
CA SER A 166 6.50 -10.43 -0.73
C SER A 166 6.04 -10.44 -2.19
N ALA A 167 4.93 -9.77 -2.50
CA ALA A 167 4.38 -9.65 -3.84
C ALA A 167 3.57 -8.34 -3.98
N LYS A 168 3.16 -8.03 -5.21
CA LYS A 168 2.33 -6.86 -5.52
C LYS A 168 0.97 -6.93 -4.81
N VAL A 169 0.62 -5.87 -4.10
CA VAL A 169 -0.70 -5.70 -3.47
C VAL A 169 -1.73 -5.18 -4.49
N GLY A 170 -2.89 -5.81 -4.55
CA GLY A 170 -4.03 -5.36 -5.36
C GLY A 170 -4.84 -6.52 -5.94
N GLY A 171 -6.01 -6.19 -6.51
CA GLY A 171 -6.81 -7.16 -7.24
C GLY A 171 -6.21 -7.51 -8.61
N HIS A 172 -6.27 -8.80 -8.97
CA HIS A 172 -5.81 -9.38 -10.23
C HIS A 172 -6.92 -10.12 -11.00
N ALA A 173 -8.19 -9.92 -10.62
CA ALA A 173 -9.34 -10.45 -11.36
C ALA A 173 -9.25 -10.14 -12.86
N SER A 174 -9.48 -11.16 -13.68
CA SER A 174 -9.65 -10.99 -15.12
C SER A 174 -11.03 -10.39 -15.41
N ARG A 175 -11.27 -9.90 -16.63
CA ARG A 175 -12.56 -9.27 -17.02
C ARG A 175 -13.76 -10.24 -17.13
N ALA A 176 -13.65 -11.46 -16.64
CA ALA A 176 -14.58 -12.56 -16.88
C ALA A 176 -15.43 -12.97 -15.65
N ASP A 177 -15.32 -12.24 -14.54
CA ASP A 177 -16.03 -12.48 -13.27
C ASP A 177 -17.22 -11.52 -13.09
#